data_AF-A0A7Y0ALI6-F1
#
_entry.id   AF-A0A7Y0ALI6-F1
#
_cell.length_a   1.000
_cell.length_b   1.000
_cell.length_c   1.000
_cell.angle_alpha   90.00
_cell.angle_beta   90.00
_cell.angle_gamma   90.00
#
_symmetry.space_group_name_H-M   'P 1'
#
loop_
_entity.id
_entity.type
_entity.pdbx_description
1 polymer ?
#
loop_
_entity_poly.entity_id
_entity_poly.type
_entity_poly.pdbx_seq_one_letter_code
_entity_poly.pdbx_strand_id
1 'polypeptide(L)'
;MLKFYSTFLTFVLLFTLSCKEEQKKSDEYTDLLLGIPQAQIDSIRKAEDSKQVFLKKASYEIDSANSVELMVPVSNYITEHSYSTSNIHLTDPQNVSETNNDFAGVSIQNDFTNNNSGEDVLIGKSDNPDIFPVSDIKKFNEPEKILHEDKNSLLYIDSFGHKKLYYRQYVPASKTYYLYVAEVPKYDSEKLQYASLFSIYNKAKHLLSFDKEAQPENLIWEKVKPSISEVELKNYSTYYNSLQKELKFFLKDNDSVEIKKDHFDLYLYRDKGHSQKAFDQTTAIADSNFSGLFEDLPFENRLRSGYFSGKYDREDTFTFIKKLSSTSILVSAKEDNGYINDNTGYFIISSIKTPKGQFYLISRTNRDGNDVTALMNDYFSKHLKI
;
A
#
# COMPACT_ATOMS: atom_id res chain seq x y z
N MET A 1 18.98 49.60 58.07
CA MET A 1 17.79 49.23 57.27
C MET A 1 17.89 49.60 55.78
N LEU A 2 18.64 50.62 55.35
CA LEU A 2 18.71 51.03 53.93
C LEU A 2 19.38 50.03 52.96
N LYS A 3 20.31 49.17 53.43
CA LYS A 3 21.05 48.26 52.56
C LYS A 3 20.23 47.05 52.05
N PHE A 4 19.26 46.58 52.83
CA PHE A 4 18.45 45.42 52.44
C PHE A 4 17.46 45.72 51.30
N TYR A 5 16.91 46.94 51.25
CA TYR A 5 16.01 47.36 50.18
C TYR A 5 16.72 47.54 48.83
N SER A 6 18.00 47.94 48.84
CA SER A 6 18.78 48.09 47.59
C SER A 6 19.06 46.74 46.92
N THR A 7 19.39 45.70 47.71
CA THR A 7 19.56 44.33 47.22
C THR A 7 18.26 43.68 46.75
N PHE A 8 17.14 43.95 47.43
CA PHE A 8 15.84 43.39 47.02
C PHE A 8 15.35 44.02 45.71
N LEU A 9 15.54 45.33 45.54
CA LEU A 9 15.15 46.04 44.31
C LEU A 9 16.01 45.63 43.11
N THR A 10 17.31 45.39 43.29
CA THR A 10 18.19 44.88 42.23
C THR A 10 17.86 43.43 41.85
N PHE A 11 17.45 42.60 42.81
CA PHE A 11 17.04 41.21 42.53
C PHE A 11 15.71 41.15 41.77
N VAL A 12 14.75 42.03 42.09
CA VAL A 12 13.48 42.14 41.36
C VAL A 12 13.71 42.65 39.93
N LEU A 13 14.60 43.63 39.73
CA LEU A 13 14.93 44.14 38.40
C LEU A 13 15.63 43.08 37.52
N LEU A 14 16.51 42.26 38.11
CA LEU A 14 17.14 41.13 37.43
C LEU A 14 16.13 40.02 37.08
N PHE A 15 15.11 39.80 37.91
CA PHE A 15 14.02 38.87 37.59
C PHE A 15 13.09 39.39 36.48
N THR A 16 12.82 40.70 36.42
CA THR A 16 12.02 41.29 35.32
C THR A 16 12.80 41.38 34.00
N LEU A 17 14.14 41.43 34.04
CA LEU A 17 15.00 41.36 32.85
C LEU A 17 15.31 39.91 32.42
N SER A 18 15.11 38.93 33.31
CA SER A 18 15.26 37.50 33.00
C SER A 18 13.95 36.84 32.54
N CYS A 19 12.82 37.55 32.59
CA CYS A 19 11.72 37.30 31.66
C CYS A 19 12.15 37.84 30.30
N LYS A 20 12.97 37.07 29.59
CA LYS A 20 12.89 37.07 28.14
C LYS A 20 11.44 36.74 27.83
N GLU A 21 10.64 37.74 27.46
CA GLU A 21 9.58 37.49 26.52
C GLU A 21 10.27 36.85 25.33
N GLU A 22 10.18 35.52 25.24
CA GLU A 22 10.23 34.85 23.96
C GLU A 22 9.20 35.59 23.12
N GLN A 23 9.68 36.44 22.21
CA GLN A 23 8.92 36.81 21.05
C GLN A 23 8.48 35.49 20.43
N LYS A 24 7.26 35.05 20.76
CA LYS A 24 6.49 34.13 19.95
C LYS A 24 6.36 34.82 18.61
N LYS A 25 7.34 34.57 17.74
CA LYS A 25 7.24 34.88 16.32
C LYS A 25 6.03 34.10 15.86
N SER A 26 4.91 34.81 15.71
CA SER A 26 3.70 34.42 14.99
C SER A 26 3.65 32.93 14.63
N ASP A 27 3.14 32.13 15.58
CA ASP A 27 2.78 30.74 15.33
C ASP A 27 1.69 30.64 14.24
N GLU A 28 0.96 31.72 13.96
CA GLU A 28 -0.23 31.69 13.08
C GLU A 28 0.09 31.31 11.63
N TYR A 29 1.17 31.83 11.03
CA TYR A 29 1.58 31.42 9.68
C TYR A 29 2.09 29.98 9.65
N THR A 30 2.85 29.58 10.69
CA THR A 30 3.39 28.23 10.79
C THR A 30 2.27 27.22 11.01
N ASP A 31 1.30 27.53 11.87
CA ASP A 31 0.13 26.71 12.16
C ASP A 31 -0.80 26.62 10.95
N LEU A 32 -0.93 27.70 10.16
CA LEU A 32 -1.67 27.69 8.90
C LEU A 32 -1.00 26.77 7.87
N LEU A 33 0.33 26.87 7.73
CA LEU A 33 1.11 26.05 6.81
C LEU A 33 1.11 24.57 7.21
N LEU A 34 1.23 24.28 8.51
CA LEU A 34 1.20 22.92 9.04
C LEU A 34 -0.21 22.32 9.05
N GLY A 35 -1.26 23.15 9.12
CA GLY A 35 -2.67 22.73 9.15
C GLY A 35 -3.10 22.06 10.47
N ILE A 36 -2.18 21.46 11.22
CA ILE A 36 -2.37 20.89 12.57
C ILE A 36 -1.17 21.22 13.46
N PRO A 37 -1.34 21.23 14.80
CA PRO A 37 -0.25 21.52 15.72
C PRO A 37 0.92 20.54 15.58
N GLN A 38 2.16 21.05 15.70
CA GLN A 38 3.39 20.25 15.62
C GLN A 38 3.37 19.03 16.57
N ALA A 39 2.83 19.17 17.78
CA ALA A 39 2.72 18.06 18.73
C ALA A 39 1.86 16.90 18.19
N GLN A 40 0.84 17.18 17.37
CA GLN A 40 0.06 16.15 16.70
C GLN A 40 0.87 15.49 15.58
N ILE A 41 1.62 16.28 14.79
CA ILE A 41 2.52 15.75 13.75
C ILE A 41 3.56 14.80 14.37
N ASP A 42 4.19 15.20 15.47
CA ASP A 42 5.17 14.38 16.17
C ASP A 42 4.55 13.11 16.75
N SER A 43 3.31 13.18 17.24
CA SER A 43 2.56 12.02 17.71
C SER A 43 2.25 11.06 16.57
N ILE A 44 1.84 11.56 15.40
CA ILE A 44 1.58 10.75 14.21
C ILE A 44 2.88 10.08 13.75
N ARG A 45 3.99 10.83 13.67
CA ARG A 45 5.30 10.27 13.31
C ARG A 45 5.70 9.10 14.21
N LYS A 46 5.61 9.29 15.54
CA LYS A 46 5.93 8.23 16.51
C LYS A 46 5.01 7.01 16.36
N ALA A 47 3.73 7.24 16.08
CA ALA A 47 2.79 6.15 15.85
C ALA A 47 3.14 5.36 14.58
N GLU A 48 3.44 6.03 13.47
CA GLU A 48 3.84 5.38 12.22
C GLU A 48 5.20 4.67 12.34
N ASP A 49 6.18 5.26 13.01
CA ASP A 49 7.49 4.62 13.27
C ASP A 49 7.39 3.37 14.16
N SER A 50 6.35 3.28 15.01
CA SER A 50 6.15 2.13 15.89
C SER A 50 5.46 0.94 15.22
N LYS A 51 4.94 1.10 14.00
CA LYS A 51 4.28 0.02 13.28
C LYS A 51 5.28 -1.02 12.84
N GLN A 52 5.03 -2.28 13.22
CA GLN A 52 5.73 -3.41 12.62
C GLN A 52 5.42 -3.44 11.13
N VAL A 53 6.42 -3.56 10.26
CA VAL A 53 6.20 -3.65 8.81
C VAL A 53 6.38 -5.10 8.37
N PHE A 54 5.36 -5.69 7.75
CA PHE A 54 5.46 -7.01 7.11
C PHE A 54 5.84 -6.82 5.65
N LEU A 55 7.01 -7.30 5.28
CA LEU A 55 7.60 -7.10 3.97
C LEU A 55 7.56 -8.39 3.15
N LYS A 56 7.41 -8.24 1.84
CA LYS A 56 7.62 -9.30 0.85
C LYS A 56 8.67 -8.85 -0.15
N LYS A 57 9.42 -9.81 -0.68
CA LYS A 57 10.29 -9.57 -1.81
C LYS A 57 9.48 -9.37 -3.09
N ALA A 58 9.84 -8.34 -3.85
CA ALA A 58 9.35 -8.09 -5.20
C ALA A 58 10.55 -7.94 -6.13
N SER A 59 10.52 -8.65 -7.26
CA SER A 59 11.56 -8.58 -8.28
C SER A 59 11.06 -7.69 -9.42
N TYR A 60 11.94 -6.81 -9.89
CA TYR A 60 11.69 -5.95 -11.04
C TYR A 60 12.82 -6.09 -12.06
N GLU A 61 12.46 -6.35 -13.31
CA GLU A 61 13.41 -6.43 -14.42
C GLU A 61 13.69 -5.01 -14.92
N ILE A 62 14.94 -4.57 -14.78
CA ILE A 62 15.40 -3.28 -15.32
C ILE A 62 15.62 -3.38 -16.83
N ASP A 63 16.18 -4.51 -17.27
CA ASP A 63 16.39 -4.86 -18.66
C ASP A 63 16.46 -6.39 -18.81
N SER A 64 16.65 -6.89 -20.03
CA SER A 64 16.70 -8.33 -20.35
C SER A 64 17.77 -9.15 -19.58
N ALA A 65 18.74 -8.50 -18.94
CA ALA A 65 19.83 -9.15 -18.22
C ALA A 65 19.91 -8.75 -16.74
N ASN A 66 19.26 -7.66 -16.33
CA ASN A 66 19.35 -7.10 -14.99
C ASN A 66 17.97 -7.06 -14.34
N SER A 67 17.88 -7.64 -13.14
CA SER A 67 16.77 -7.44 -12.23
C SER A 67 17.26 -6.89 -10.89
N VAL A 68 16.36 -6.21 -10.19
CA VAL A 68 16.55 -5.83 -8.79
C VAL A 68 15.50 -6.50 -7.94
N GLU A 69 15.90 -6.82 -6.72
CA GLU A 69 14.98 -7.21 -5.66
C GLU A 69 14.72 -5.99 -4.78
N LEU A 70 13.48 -5.83 -4.34
CA LEU A 70 13.03 -4.78 -3.43
C LEU A 70 12.11 -5.40 -2.39
N MET A 71 12.21 -4.93 -1.16
CA MET A 71 11.29 -5.29 -0.08
C MET A 71 10.18 -4.26 -0.02
N VAL A 72 8.95 -4.71 -0.28
CA VAL A 72 7.76 -3.86 -0.22
C VAL A 72 6.80 -4.39 0.84
N PRO A 73 5.97 -3.53 1.47
CA PRO A 73 4.91 -4.01 2.34
C PRO A 73 4.01 -5.03 1.63
N VAL A 74 3.46 -5.99 2.38
CA VAL A 74 2.58 -7.03 1.83
C VAL A 74 1.35 -6.47 1.08
N SER A 75 0.90 -5.26 1.43
CA SER A 75 -0.20 -4.50 0.80
C SER A 75 0.16 -3.89 -0.55
N ASN A 76 1.43 -3.87 -0.91
CA ASN A 76 1.92 -3.13 -2.06
C ASN A 76 2.47 -4.07 -3.14
N TYR A 77 2.54 -3.58 -4.36
CA TYR A 77 3.19 -4.25 -5.47
C TYR A 77 3.92 -3.22 -6.32
N ILE A 78 4.82 -3.72 -7.16
CA ILE A 78 5.66 -2.89 -8.02
C ILE A 78 5.06 -2.95 -9.41
N THR A 79 4.88 -1.79 -10.04
CA THR A 79 4.50 -1.67 -11.45
C THR A 79 5.54 -0.86 -12.18
N GLU A 80 5.80 -1.23 -13.43
CA GLU A 80 6.61 -0.41 -14.33
C GLU A 80 5.99 0.98 -14.45
N HIS A 81 6.82 2.03 -14.34
CA HIS A 81 6.37 3.40 -14.46
C HIS A 81 7.02 4.05 -15.68
N SER A 82 6.22 4.38 -16.68
CA SER A 82 6.67 5.13 -17.85
C SER A 82 6.85 6.59 -17.46
N TYR A 83 8.10 7.06 -17.51
CA TYR A 83 8.46 8.40 -17.07
C TYR A 83 7.76 9.52 -17.82
N SER A 84 6.88 10.22 -17.11
CA SER A 84 6.66 11.64 -17.33
C SER A 84 6.95 12.39 -16.03
N THR A 85 8.24 12.68 -15.79
CA THR A 85 8.79 13.55 -14.73
C THR A 85 8.24 13.35 -13.30
N SER A 86 9.09 12.85 -12.39
CA SER A 86 8.79 12.86 -10.95
C SER A 86 8.48 14.27 -10.46
N ASN A 87 7.50 14.42 -9.55
CA ASN A 87 7.11 15.71 -8.94
C ASN A 87 8.20 16.34 -8.03
N ILE A 88 9.38 15.70 -7.97
CA ILE A 88 10.58 16.15 -7.27
C ILE A 88 11.70 16.29 -8.29
N HIS A 89 12.31 17.47 -8.34
CA HIS A 89 13.46 17.75 -9.19
C HIS A 89 14.73 17.18 -8.55
N LEU A 90 15.35 16.19 -9.20
CA LEU A 90 16.61 15.59 -8.74
C LEU A 90 17.84 16.41 -9.12
N THR A 91 17.73 17.19 -10.19
CA THR A 91 18.78 18.04 -10.74
C THR A 91 18.24 19.43 -11.00
N ASP A 92 19.14 20.40 -11.20
CA ASP A 92 18.79 21.78 -11.50
C ASP A 92 17.88 21.86 -12.75
N PRO A 93 16.63 22.31 -12.63
CA PRO A 93 15.73 22.42 -13.78
C PRO A 93 16.18 23.50 -14.78
N GLN A 94 17.01 24.46 -14.36
CA GLN A 94 17.52 25.55 -15.20
C GLN A 94 18.83 25.22 -15.89
N ASN A 95 19.59 24.25 -15.36
CA ASN A 95 20.85 23.77 -15.91
C ASN A 95 20.78 22.26 -16.09
N VAL A 96 20.04 21.81 -17.10
CA VAL A 96 20.05 20.40 -17.51
C VAL A 96 21.39 20.14 -18.20
N SER A 97 22.45 19.90 -17.42
CA SER A 97 23.60 19.19 -17.96
C SER A 97 23.10 17.83 -18.43
N GLU A 98 23.57 17.37 -19.59
CA GLU A 98 23.39 16.01 -20.13
C GLU A 98 23.98 14.96 -19.18
N THR A 99 23.43 14.83 -17.97
CA THR A 99 23.58 13.61 -17.20
C THR A 99 22.69 12.60 -17.88
N ASN A 100 23.28 11.77 -18.75
CA ASN A 100 22.76 10.47 -19.18
C ASN A 100 22.63 9.56 -17.94
N ASN A 101 21.75 9.92 -17.02
CA ASN A 101 21.38 9.06 -15.92
C ASN A 101 20.16 8.30 -16.40
N ASP A 102 20.41 7.18 -17.09
CA ASP A 102 19.36 6.21 -17.41
C ASP A 102 18.90 5.59 -16.09
N PHE A 103 17.85 6.16 -15.52
CA PHE A 103 17.17 5.59 -14.37
C PHE A 103 16.09 4.63 -14.84
N ALA A 104 16.03 3.45 -14.23
CA ALA A 104 14.88 2.58 -14.32
C ALA A 104 13.89 2.93 -13.19
N GLY A 105 12.61 3.05 -13.51
CA GLY A 105 11.61 3.64 -12.63
C GLY A 105 10.50 2.66 -12.33
N VAL A 106 10.19 2.51 -11.06
CA VAL A 106 9.07 1.69 -10.62
C VAL A 106 8.16 2.45 -9.70
N SER A 107 6.85 2.29 -9.91
CA SER A 107 5.85 2.82 -9.00
C SER A 107 5.50 1.76 -7.96
N ILE A 108 5.37 2.19 -6.70
CA ILE A 108 4.87 1.34 -5.62
C ILE A 108 3.38 1.59 -5.49
N GLN A 109 2.57 0.63 -5.90
CA GLN A 109 1.12 0.71 -5.86
C GLN A 109 0.55 -0.16 -4.74
N ASN A 110 -0.71 0.06 -4.39
CA ASN A 110 -1.53 -0.88 -3.66
C ASN A 110 -2.84 -1.12 -4.42
N ASP A 111 -3.63 -2.10 -3.99
CA ASP A 111 -4.85 -2.51 -4.70
C ASP A 111 -5.96 -1.41 -4.71
N PHE A 112 -5.75 -0.27 -4.06
CA PHE A 112 -6.75 0.82 -3.89
C PHE A 112 -6.20 2.20 -4.28
N THR A 113 -4.98 2.27 -4.82
CA THR A 113 -4.44 3.51 -5.38
C THR A 113 -4.96 3.66 -6.80
N ASN A 114 -5.96 4.53 -7.01
CA ASN A 114 -6.45 4.87 -8.34
C ASN A 114 -5.32 5.57 -9.14
N ASN A 115 -4.60 4.79 -9.94
CA ASN A 115 -3.70 5.17 -11.04
C ASN A 115 -2.52 6.14 -10.78
N ASN A 116 -2.24 6.56 -9.55
CA ASN A 116 -0.91 7.04 -9.18
C ASN A 116 -0.84 7.12 -7.64
N SER A 117 -0.09 6.22 -7.01
CA SER A 117 0.25 6.37 -5.58
C SER A 117 1.09 7.62 -5.32
N GLY A 118 1.64 8.22 -6.38
CA GLY A 118 2.62 9.30 -6.28
C GLY A 118 3.90 8.83 -5.61
N GLU A 119 4.12 7.50 -5.48
CA GLU A 119 5.28 6.86 -4.88
C GLU A 119 6.10 6.18 -5.97
N ASP A 120 7.31 6.69 -6.21
CA ASP A 120 8.22 6.15 -7.22
C ASP A 120 9.58 5.80 -6.62
N VAL A 121 10.17 4.72 -7.12
CA VAL A 121 11.55 4.33 -6.84
C VAL A 121 12.34 4.38 -8.14
N LEU A 122 13.36 5.23 -8.15
CA LEU A 122 14.29 5.40 -9.24
C LEU A 122 15.57 4.65 -8.95
N ILE A 123 15.98 3.82 -9.89
CA ILE A 123 17.14 2.94 -9.73
C ILE A 123 18.16 3.31 -10.78
N GLY A 124 19.35 3.71 -10.32
CA GLY A 124 20.45 4.14 -11.20
C GLY A 124 21.79 3.62 -10.71
N LYS A 125 22.81 3.65 -11.56
CA LYS A 125 24.17 3.25 -11.20
C LYS A 125 25.11 4.45 -11.28
N SER A 126 26.01 4.57 -10.30
CA SER A 126 27.09 5.57 -10.34
C SER A 126 28.26 5.21 -9.43
N ASP A 127 29.46 5.53 -9.90
CA ASP A 127 30.71 5.42 -9.14
C ASP A 127 30.84 6.46 -8.02
N ASN A 128 30.09 7.56 -8.11
CA ASN A 128 30.14 8.63 -7.11
C ASN A 128 29.05 8.40 -6.05
N PRO A 129 29.39 8.13 -4.77
CA PRO A 129 28.43 7.89 -3.68
C PRO A 129 27.71 9.15 -3.17
N ASP A 130 28.09 10.33 -3.67
CA ASP A 130 27.54 11.61 -3.24
C ASP A 130 26.68 12.30 -4.29
N ILE A 131 26.34 11.65 -5.42
CA ILE A 131 25.34 12.22 -6.35
C ILE A 131 23.95 12.22 -5.70
N PHE A 132 23.18 13.28 -5.94
CA PHE A 132 21.87 13.58 -5.31
C PHE A 132 21.92 13.77 -3.79
N PRO A 133 22.78 14.65 -3.25
CA PRO A 133 22.75 14.98 -1.83
C PRO A 133 21.44 15.70 -1.47
N VAL A 134 20.99 15.56 -0.23
CA VAL A 134 19.78 16.24 0.26
C VAL A 134 19.87 17.77 0.11
N SER A 135 21.07 18.34 0.18
CA SER A 135 21.31 19.76 -0.08
C SER A 135 20.85 20.22 -1.46
N ASP A 136 21.05 19.37 -2.47
CA ASP A 136 20.73 19.67 -3.86
C ASP A 136 19.22 19.57 -4.06
N ILE A 137 18.59 18.51 -3.52
CA ILE A 137 17.14 18.36 -3.53
C ILE A 137 16.45 19.54 -2.86
N LYS A 138 16.96 19.98 -1.70
CA LYS A 138 16.48 21.17 -0.99
C LYS A 138 16.61 22.43 -1.85
N LYS A 139 17.73 22.59 -2.56
CA LYS A 139 17.96 23.74 -3.43
C LYS A 139 17.00 23.76 -4.64
N PHE A 140 16.75 22.61 -5.27
CA PHE A 140 15.99 22.54 -6.52
C PHE A 140 14.46 22.52 -6.33
N ASN A 141 13.99 22.24 -5.11
CA ASN A 141 12.56 22.07 -4.83
C ASN A 141 11.99 23.11 -3.85
N GLU A 142 12.82 24.05 -3.38
CA GLU A 142 12.42 25.22 -2.56
C GLU A 142 11.40 24.88 -1.44
N PRO A 143 11.77 24.08 -0.43
CA PRO A 143 10.84 23.71 0.64
C PRO A 143 10.44 24.94 1.47
N GLU A 144 9.13 25.12 1.65
CA GLU A 144 8.57 26.14 2.55
C GLU A 144 8.76 25.73 4.01
N LYS A 145 8.57 24.44 4.32
CA LYS A 145 8.78 23.88 5.67
C LYS A 145 9.42 22.50 5.62
N ILE A 146 10.46 22.32 6.43
CA ILE A 146 11.11 21.03 6.63
C ILE A 146 10.49 20.33 7.84
N LEU A 147 10.04 19.09 7.64
CA LEU A 147 9.46 18.22 8.67
C LEU A 147 10.51 17.24 9.22
N HIS A 148 11.41 16.77 8.37
CA HIS A 148 12.55 15.91 8.71
C HIS A 148 13.67 16.08 7.68
N GLU A 149 14.91 16.11 8.15
CA GLU A 149 16.11 16.17 7.31
C GLU A 149 17.21 15.32 7.95
N ASP A 150 17.79 14.42 7.16
CA ASP A 150 19.05 13.75 7.48
C ASP A 150 19.91 13.61 6.22
N LYS A 151 21.04 12.87 6.31
CA LYS A 151 21.96 12.68 5.18
C LYS A 151 21.28 12.09 3.94
N ASN A 152 20.27 11.26 4.14
CA ASN A 152 19.66 10.43 3.11
C ASN A 152 18.20 10.80 2.84
N SER A 153 17.59 11.68 3.62
CA SER A 153 16.16 11.95 3.50
C SER A 153 15.77 13.40 3.78
N LEU A 154 14.71 13.81 3.09
CA LEU A 154 14.07 15.11 3.23
C LEU A 154 12.56 14.93 3.16
N LEU A 155 11.86 15.27 4.23
CA LEU A 155 10.40 15.37 4.27
C LEU A 155 10.06 16.84 4.42
N TYR A 156 9.24 17.37 3.52
CA TYR A 156 8.97 18.80 3.47
C TYR A 156 7.57 19.12 2.93
N ILE A 157 7.18 20.37 3.16
CA ILE A 157 5.99 21.01 2.59
C ILE A 157 6.49 22.06 1.60
N ASP A 158 5.99 22.03 0.36
CA ASP A 158 6.29 23.06 -0.63
C ASP A 158 5.41 24.31 -0.45
N SER A 159 5.66 25.35 -1.24
CA SER A 159 4.91 26.62 -1.17
C SER A 159 3.41 26.48 -1.51
N PHE A 160 2.99 25.36 -2.10
CA PHE A 160 1.61 25.03 -2.40
C PHE A 160 0.94 24.18 -1.32
N GLY A 161 1.68 23.81 -0.27
CA GLY A 161 1.19 22.97 0.82
C GLY A 161 1.28 21.47 0.53
N HIS A 162 1.92 21.04 -0.56
CA HIS A 162 2.09 19.62 -0.86
C HIS A 162 3.17 19.01 0.03
N LYS A 163 2.86 17.85 0.60
CA LYS A 163 3.78 17.10 1.46
C LYS A 163 4.58 16.12 0.60
N LYS A 164 5.90 16.29 0.58
CA LYS A 164 6.81 15.57 -0.31
C LYS A 164 7.88 14.83 0.49
N LEU A 165 8.31 13.70 -0.06
CA LEU A 165 9.37 12.84 0.46
C LEU A 165 10.45 12.65 -0.60
N TYR A 166 11.69 12.85 -0.20
CA TYR A 166 12.86 12.31 -0.88
C TYR A 166 13.62 11.40 0.09
N TYR A 167 13.99 10.21 -0.36
CA TYR A 167 14.88 9.29 0.35
C TYR A 167 15.86 8.67 -0.62
N ARG A 168 17.14 8.58 -0.25
CA ARG A 168 18.20 7.95 -1.05
C ARG A 168 18.91 6.85 -0.28
N GLN A 169 19.26 5.79 -1.00
CA GLN A 169 20.15 4.76 -0.51
C GLN A 169 21.16 4.38 -1.59
N TYR A 170 22.44 4.40 -1.24
CA TYR A 170 23.53 3.95 -2.09
C TYR A 170 24.07 2.61 -1.60
N VAL A 171 24.20 1.65 -2.50
CA VAL A 171 24.78 0.33 -2.24
C VAL A 171 26.17 0.28 -2.89
N PRO A 172 27.27 0.38 -2.12
CA PRO A 172 28.62 0.44 -2.68
C PRO A 172 29.02 -0.79 -3.50
N ALA A 173 28.56 -1.98 -3.10
CA ALA A 173 28.91 -3.23 -3.75
C ALA A 173 28.44 -3.31 -5.20
N SER A 174 27.23 -2.81 -5.47
CA SER A 174 26.62 -2.78 -6.80
C SER A 174 26.66 -1.40 -7.45
N LYS A 175 27.22 -0.40 -6.75
CA LYS A 175 27.26 1.01 -7.15
C LYS A 175 25.88 1.55 -7.52
N THR A 176 24.85 1.07 -6.83
CA THR A 176 23.44 1.32 -7.18
C THR A 176 22.83 2.34 -6.23
N TYR A 177 22.08 3.28 -6.81
CA TYR A 177 21.20 4.19 -6.12
C TYR A 177 19.77 3.71 -6.17
N TYR A 178 19.10 3.84 -5.04
CA TYR A 178 17.65 3.75 -4.91
C TYR A 178 17.18 5.11 -4.40
N LEU A 179 16.49 5.85 -5.26
CA LEU A 179 15.90 7.15 -4.93
C LEU A 179 14.39 6.96 -4.83
N TYR A 180 13.88 7.01 -3.60
CA TYR A 180 12.45 7.00 -3.34
C TYR A 180 11.95 8.44 -3.33
N VAL A 181 11.03 8.75 -4.24
CA VAL A 181 10.38 10.06 -4.32
C VAL A 181 8.89 9.87 -4.14
N ALA A 182 8.27 10.74 -3.35
CA ALA A 182 6.83 10.73 -3.24
C ALA A 182 6.20 12.09 -3.00
N GLU A 183 4.98 12.24 -3.50
CA GLU A 183 4.07 13.33 -3.14
C GLU A 183 2.79 12.75 -2.56
N VAL A 184 2.42 13.20 -1.36
CA VAL A 184 1.23 12.70 -0.68
C VAL A 184 -0.02 13.22 -1.39
N PRO A 185 -0.97 12.33 -1.77
CA PRO A 185 -2.24 12.76 -2.33
C PRO A 185 -3.01 13.68 -1.39
N LYS A 186 -3.80 14.59 -1.97
CA LYS A 186 -4.65 15.49 -1.20
C LYS A 186 -5.79 14.70 -0.52
N TYR A 187 -5.76 14.65 0.80
CA TYR A 187 -6.84 14.08 1.62
C TYR A 187 -7.60 15.17 2.38
N ASP A 188 -8.89 14.94 2.64
CA ASP A 188 -9.74 15.85 3.44
C ASP A 188 -9.25 16.05 4.88
N SER A 189 -8.39 15.16 5.39
CA SER A 189 -7.84 15.24 6.73
C SER A 189 -6.34 15.46 6.70
N GLU A 190 -5.88 16.56 7.29
CA GLU A 190 -4.46 16.85 7.46
C GLU A 190 -3.74 15.73 8.22
N LYS A 191 -4.37 15.15 9.25
CA LYS A 191 -3.82 14.02 9.99
C LYS A 191 -3.53 12.82 9.09
N LEU A 192 -4.45 12.52 8.16
CA LEU A 192 -4.25 11.43 7.19
C LEU A 192 -3.13 11.76 6.20
N GLN A 193 -2.97 13.03 5.79
CA GLN A 193 -1.85 13.41 4.94
C GLN A 193 -0.50 13.23 5.65
N TYR A 194 -0.39 13.62 6.94
CA TYR A 194 0.82 13.37 7.72
C TYR A 194 1.07 11.87 7.98
N ALA A 195 0.01 11.12 8.30
CA ALA A 195 0.12 9.67 8.47
C ALA A 195 0.58 8.98 7.18
N SER A 196 0.08 9.44 6.02
CA SER A 196 0.53 8.99 4.71
C SER A 196 2.01 9.29 4.50
N LEU A 197 2.44 10.55 4.72
CA LEU A 197 3.85 10.95 4.55
C LEU A 197 4.80 10.07 5.38
N PHE A 198 4.49 9.89 6.66
CA PHE A 198 5.34 9.09 7.55
C PHE A 198 5.26 7.59 7.26
N SER A 199 4.11 7.09 6.80
CA SER A 199 3.98 5.72 6.29
C SER A 199 4.89 5.50 5.08
N ILE A 200 4.81 6.36 4.06
CA ILE A 200 5.66 6.28 2.86
C ILE A 200 7.14 6.36 3.24
N TYR A 201 7.50 7.26 4.16
CA TYR A 201 8.87 7.31 4.67
C TYR A 201 9.30 6.01 5.36
N ASN A 202 8.41 5.39 6.14
CA ASN A 202 8.69 4.09 6.76
C ASN A 202 8.85 2.98 5.71
N LYS A 203 8.09 3.01 4.61
CA LYS A 203 8.27 2.08 3.47
C LYS A 203 9.66 2.27 2.84
N ALA A 204 10.05 3.51 2.54
CA ALA A 204 11.33 3.83 1.92
C ALA A 204 12.53 3.33 2.75
N LYS A 205 12.48 3.48 4.09
CA LYS A 205 13.51 2.96 5.01
C LYS A 205 13.70 1.44 4.94
N HIS A 206 12.67 0.70 4.55
CA HIS A 206 12.65 -0.76 4.56
C HIS A 206 12.89 -1.40 3.19
N LEU A 207 13.06 -0.59 2.14
CA LEU A 207 13.17 -1.04 0.75
C LEU A 207 14.23 -2.12 0.51
N LEU A 208 15.35 -2.07 1.25
CA LEU A 208 16.45 -3.05 1.15
C LEU A 208 16.62 -3.93 2.40
N SER A 209 15.57 -4.08 3.23
CA SER A 209 15.59 -4.90 4.45
C SER A 209 15.27 -6.37 4.21
N PHE A 210 16.06 -7.06 3.37
CA PHE A 210 15.79 -8.45 2.97
C PHE A 210 15.80 -9.45 4.13
N ASP A 211 16.56 -9.16 5.18
CA ASP A 211 16.60 -9.93 6.43
C ASP A 211 15.28 -9.90 7.22
N LYS A 212 14.36 -9.00 6.85
CA LYS A 212 13.04 -8.83 7.49
C LYS A 212 11.88 -9.36 6.66
N GLU A 213 12.15 -10.22 5.66
CA GLU A 213 11.09 -10.84 4.86
C GLU A 213 10.10 -11.62 5.74
N ALA A 214 8.82 -11.30 5.61
CA ALA A 214 7.77 -11.94 6.38
C ALA A 214 7.51 -13.34 5.84
N GLN A 215 7.55 -14.33 6.73
CA GLN A 215 7.26 -15.71 6.36
C GLN A 215 5.76 -15.91 6.12
N PRO A 216 5.33 -16.57 5.03
CA PRO A 216 3.92 -16.73 4.67
C PRO A 216 3.05 -17.32 5.79
N GLU A 217 3.58 -18.30 6.51
CA GLU A 217 2.91 -18.99 7.63
C GLU A 217 2.60 -18.11 8.84
N ASN A 218 3.27 -16.94 8.96
CA ASN A 218 3.05 -16.01 10.06
C ASN A 218 1.99 -14.95 9.75
N LEU A 219 1.53 -14.86 8.49
CA LEU A 219 0.63 -13.83 8.03
C LEU A 219 -0.83 -14.23 8.30
N ILE A 220 -1.49 -13.46 9.16
CA ILE A 220 -2.94 -13.49 9.39
C ILE A 220 -3.42 -12.03 9.48
N TRP A 221 -4.67 -11.77 9.09
CA TRP A 221 -5.19 -10.40 9.09
C TRP A 221 -5.09 -9.72 10.46
N GLU A 222 -5.31 -10.44 11.56
CA GLU A 222 -5.22 -9.87 12.92
C GLU A 222 -3.82 -9.36 13.25
N LYS A 223 -2.78 -9.98 12.69
CA LYS A 223 -1.38 -9.55 12.84
C LYS A 223 -1.02 -8.46 11.85
N VAL A 224 -1.52 -8.54 10.62
CA VAL A 224 -1.17 -7.58 9.56
C VAL A 224 -1.95 -6.28 9.74
N LYS A 225 -3.22 -6.30 10.14
CA LYS A 225 -4.06 -5.10 10.29
C LYS A 225 -3.39 -3.97 11.09
N PRO A 226 -2.75 -4.20 12.25
CA PRO A 226 -2.07 -3.15 13.02
C PRO A 226 -0.83 -2.55 12.32
N SER A 227 -0.23 -3.26 11.36
CA SER A 227 0.92 -2.78 10.58
C SER A 227 0.56 -1.77 9.49
N ILE A 228 -0.72 -1.74 9.09
CA ILE A 228 -1.17 -0.97 7.94
C ILE A 228 -1.35 0.51 8.34
N SER A 229 -1.06 1.43 7.42
CA SER A 229 -1.29 2.85 7.66
C SER A 229 -2.77 3.17 7.87
N GLU A 230 -3.09 4.28 8.55
CA GLU A 230 -4.49 4.69 8.75
C GLU A 230 -5.19 4.92 7.40
N VAL A 231 -4.46 5.49 6.43
CA VAL A 231 -4.95 5.73 5.07
C VAL A 231 -5.29 4.43 4.36
N GLU A 232 -4.36 3.47 4.35
CA GLU A 232 -4.59 2.16 3.74
C GLU A 232 -5.76 1.44 4.43
N LEU A 233 -5.79 1.40 5.77
CA LEU A 233 -6.90 0.82 6.54
C LEU A 233 -8.24 1.49 6.22
N LYS A 234 -8.28 2.80 6.02
CA LYS A 234 -9.50 3.53 5.66
C LYS A 234 -9.97 3.15 4.26
N ASN A 235 -9.06 2.99 3.30
CA ASN A 235 -9.40 2.57 1.94
C ASN A 235 -9.96 1.14 1.94
N TYR A 236 -9.28 0.23 2.63
CA TYR A 236 -9.75 -1.13 2.87
C TYR A 236 -11.14 -1.13 3.54
N SER A 237 -11.30 -0.43 4.66
CA SER A 237 -12.58 -0.35 5.39
C SER A 237 -13.70 0.22 4.52
N THR A 238 -13.45 1.30 3.78
CA THR A 238 -14.45 1.93 2.89
C THR A 238 -14.91 0.94 1.83
N TYR A 239 -13.96 0.26 1.19
CA TYR A 239 -14.24 -0.75 0.18
C TYR A 239 -15.06 -1.91 0.73
N TYR A 240 -14.67 -2.54 1.84
CA TYR A 240 -15.41 -3.71 2.38
C TYR A 240 -16.75 -3.33 2.99
N ASN A 241 -16.89 -2.10 3.51
CA ASN A 241 -18.19 -1.58 3.92
C ASN A 241 -19.12 -1.38 2.72
N SER A 242 -18.59 -0.94 1.57
CA SER A 242 -19.36 -0.88 0.33
C SER A 242 -19.79 -2.28 -0.10
N LEU A 243 -18.86 -3.23 -0.12
CA LEU A 243 -19.14 -4.63 -0.43
C LEU A 243 -20.20 -5.23 0.50
N GLN A 244 -20.11 -5.00 1.81
CA GLN A 244 -21.12 -5.45 2.78
C GLN A 244 -22.51 -4.85 2.50
N LYS A 245 -22.60 -3.58 2.10
CA LYS A 245 -23.87 -2.95 1.72
C LYS A 245 -24.45 -3.58 0.46
N GLU A 246 -23.63 -3.79 -0.57
CA GLU A 246 -24.02 -4.45 -1.82
C GLU A 246 -24.51 -5.89 -1.54
N LEU A 247 -23.78 -6.66 -0.73
CA LEU A 247 -24.19 -8.00 -0.26
C LEU A 247 -25.52 -7.98 0.49
N LYS A 248 -25.71 -7.05 1.43
CA LYS A 248 -26.97 -6.90 2.19
C LYS A 248 -28.13 -6.53 1.29
N PHE A 249 -27.92 -5.71 0.27
CA PHE A 249 -28.93 -5.34 -0.71
C PHE A 249 -29.29 -6.54 -1.59
N PHE A 250 -28.29 -7.23 -2.12
CA PHE A 250 -28.47 -8.45 -2.92
C PHE A 250 -29.31 -9.49 -2.19
N LEU A 251 -28.97 -9.75 -0.93
CA LEU A 251 -29.65 -10.71 -0.08
C LEU A 251 -31.12 -10.37 0.16
N LYS A 252 -31.58 -9.12 -0.04
CA LYS A 252 -32.96 -8.74 0.24
C LYS A 252 -33.96 -9.29 -0.78
N ASP A 253 -33.67 -9.30 -2.08
CA ASP A 253 -34.71 -9.57 -3.10
C ASP A 253 -34.27 -10.24 -4.43
N ASN A 254 -33.02 -10.65 -4.62
CA ASN A 254 -32.56 -11.26 -5.90
C ASN A 254 -31.93 -12.66 -5.71
N ASP A 255 -32.24 -13.61 -6.61
CA ASP A 255 -31.69 -14.97 -6.58
C ASP A 255 -30.25 -15.07 -7.17
N SER A 256 -29.80 -14.10 -7.98
CA SER A 256 -28.42 -14.01 -8.51
C SER A 256 -28.10 -12.61 -9.08
N VAL A 257 -26.89 -12.08 -8.83
CA VAL A 257 -26.36 -10.84 -9.46
C VAL A 257 -24.84 -10.96 -9.60
N GLU A 258 -24.31 -10.61 -10.77
CA GLU A 258 -22.88 -10.47 -11.04
C GLU A 258 -22.43 -9.03 -10.69
N ILE A 259 -21.42 -8.86 -9.83
CA ILE A 259 -20.84 -7.56 -9.50
C ILE A 259 -19.36 -7.56 -9.93
N LYS A 260 -19.08 -6.90 -11.07
CA LYS A 260 -17.72 -6.69 -11.58
C LYS A 260 -17.17 -5.36 -11.06
N LYS A 261 -15.93 -5.37 -10.55
CA LYS A 261 -15.17 -4.19 -10.17
C LYS A 261 -13.70 -4.39 -10.55
N ASP A 262 -12.95 -3.32 -10.72
CA ASP A 262 -11.64 -3.34 -11.40
C ASP A 262 -10.57 -4.26 -10.77
N HIS A 263 -10.70 -4.59 -9.48
CA HIS A 263 -9.72 -5.42 -8.75
C HIS A 263 -10.31 -6.71 -8.15
N PHE A 264 -11.62 -6.94 -8.29
CA PHE A 264 -12.28 -8.14 -7.76
C PHE A 264 -13.50 -8.53 -8.59
N ASP A 265 -13.75 -9.82 -8.65
CA ASP A 265 -14.95 -10.34 -9.28
C ASP A 265 -15.76 -11.04 -8.20
N LEU A 266 -16.85 -10.38 -7.83
CA LEU A 266 -17.77 -10.92 -6.86
C LEU A 266 -18.85 -11.71 -7.59
N TYR A 267 -18.81 -13.02 -7.44
CA TYR A 267 -19.83 -13.92 -7.96
C TYR A 267 -20.73 -14.38 -6.81
N LEU A 268 -21.87 -13.70 -6.68
CA LEU A 268 -22.89 -14.06 -5.69
C LEU A 268 -23.92 -15.01 -6.30
N TYR A 269 -23.86 -16.27 -5.88
CA TYR A 269 -24.89 -17.26 -6.19
C TYR A 269 -25.37 -17.93 -4.90
N ARG A 270 -26.55 -18.53 -4.95
CA ARG A 270 -27.20 -19.20 -3.82
C ARG A 270 -27.35 -20.69 -4.12
N ASP A 271 -26.65 -21.56 -3.39
CA ASP A 271 -26.63 -23.03 -3.61
C ASP A 271 -28.01 -23.70 -3.77
N LYS A 272 -29.07 -23.14 -3.19
CA LYS A 272 -30.41 -23.78 -3.20
C LYS A 272 -31.22 -23.60 -4.49
N GLY A 273 -30.68 -22.92 -5.52
CA GLY A 273 -31.43 -22.48 -6.71
C GLY A 273 -31.05 -23.16 -8.05
N HIS A 274 -30.32 -24.27 -8.06
CA HIS A 274 -29.70 -24.86 -9.26
C HIS A 274 -30.64 -25.43 -10.35
N SER A 275 -31.92 -25.09 -10.41
CA SER A 275 -32.84 -25.67 -11.39
C SER A 275 -33.54 -24.70 -12.34
N GLN A 276 -33.25 -23.39 -12.34
CA GLN A 276 -34.03 -22.46 -13.18
C GLN A 276 -33.19 -21.45 -13.97
N LYS A 277 -32.84 -21.90 -15.20
CA LYS A 277 -32.61 -21.12 -16.43
C LYS A 277 -31.19 -20.54 -16.66
N ALA A 278 -30.44 -21.30 -17.46
CA ALA A 278 -29.51 -20.86 -18.50
C ALA A 278 -28.39 -19.87 -18.09
N PHE A 279 -27.39 -20.37 -17.36
CA PHE A 279 -25.98 -20.06 -17.64
C PHE A 279 -25.08 -21.14 -17.01
N ASP A 280 -24.36 -21.88 -17.86
CA ASP A 280 -23.43 -22.95 -17.47
C ASP A 280 -22.06 -22.36 -17.10
N GLN A 281 -22.05 -21.52 -16.06
CA GLN A 281 -20.85 -20.99 -15.38
C GLN A 281 -20.69 -21.56 -13.96
N THR A 282 -21.62 -22.43 -13.55
CA THR A 282 -21.79 -22.92 -12.17
C THR A 282 -21.39 -24.38 -11.98
N THR A 283 -21.02 -25.09 -13.04
CA THR A 283 -20.75 -26.54 -13.03
C THR A 283 -19.65 -26.94 -12.03
N ALA A 284 -18.62 -26.11 -11.80
CA ALA A 284 -17.50 -26.49 -10.92
C ALA A 284 -17.80 -26.53 -9.42
N ILE A 285 -18.76 -25.71 -8.94
CA ILE A 285 -19.18 -25.72 -7.52
C ILE A 285 -20.53 -26.44 -7.38
N ALA A 286 -21.39 -26.41 -8.40
CA ALA A 286 -22.63 -27.18 -8.45
C ALA A 286 -22.41 -28.71 -8.60
N ASP A 287 -21.46 -29.18 -9.43
CA ASP A 287 -21.18 -30.62 -9.59
C ASP A 287 -20.51 -31.25 -8.36
N SER A 288 -19.98 -30.42 -7.45
CA SER A 288 -19.36 -30.92 -6.22
C SER A 288 -20.39 -31.26 -5.14
N ASN A 289 -21.68 -30.93 -5.33
CA ASN A 289 -22.71 -30.95 -4.28
C ASN A 289 -22.27 -30.23 -2.99
N PHE A 290 -21.27 -29.36 -3.08
CA PHE A 290 -20.57 -28.85 -1.92
C PHE A 290 -21.21 -27.56 -1.43
N SER A 291 -21.87 -27.66 -0.28
CA SER A 291 -22.45 -26.53 0.46
C SER A 291 -21.79 -26.43 1.83
N GLY A 292 -20.58 -25.84 1.92
CA GLY A 292 -19.81 -25.87 3.16
C GLY A 292 -18.56 -24.99 3.21
N LEU A 293 -17.78 -25.18 4.27
CA LEU A 293 -16.44 -24.62 4.43
C LEU A 293 -15.43 -25.55 3.75
N PHE A 294 -14.42 -24.99 3.08
CA PHE A 294 -13.35 -25.75 2.39
C PHE A 294 -12.59 -26.75 3.28
N GLU A 295 -12.89 -26.83 4.58
CA GLU A 295 -12.47 -27.92 5.49
C GLU A 295 -12.98 -29.29 5.09
N ASP A 296 -14.15 -29.36 4.47
CA ASP A 296 -14.84 -30.63 4.19
C ASP A 296 -14.59 -31.14 2.75
N LEU A 297 -13.76 -30.45 1.97
CA LEU A 297 -13.44 -30.81 0.58
C LEU A 297 -12.13 -31.60 0.48
N PRO A 298 -12.16 -32.86 0.02
CA PRO A 298 -10.94 -33.54 -0.42
C PRO A 298 -10.50 -32.92 -1.75
N PHE A 299 -9.49 -32.05 -1.73
CA PHE A 299 -8.92 -31.37 -2.90
C PHE A 299 -8.08 -32.29 -3.80
N GLU A 300 -8.53 -33.53 -4.05
CA GLU A 300 -7.87 -34.43 -4.98
C GLU A 300 -8.11 -33.95 -6.43
N ASN A 301 -7.13 -33.24 -6.99
CA ASN A 301 -6.83 -33.07 -8.43
C ASN A 301 -8.02 -33.19 -9.41
N ARG A 302 -8.98 -32.26 -9.35
CA ARG A 302 -10.00 -32.13 -10.42
C ARG A 302 -9.82 -30.81 -11.15
N LEU A 303 -8.92 -30.82 -12.13
CA LEU A 303 -8.83 -29.84 -13.21
C LEU A 303 -10.15 -29.84 -13.98
N ARG A 304 -10.84 -28.70 -14.11
CA ARG A 304 -11.97 -28.55 -15.03
C ARG A 304 -11.97 -27.15 -15.66
N SER A 305 -12.35 -27.10 -16.92
CA SER A 305 -12.50 -25.88 -17.71
C SER A 305 -13.71 -25.06 -17.24
N GLY A 306 -13.63 -23.73 -17.40
CA GLY A 306 -14.85 -22.89 -17.51
C GLY A 306 -15.21 -21.94 -16.37
N TYR A 307 -14.40 -21.79 -15.31
CA TYR A 307 -14.76 -20.89 -14.20
C TYR A 307 -14.64 -19.38 -14.52
N PHE A 308 -13.77 -19.01 -15.47
CA PHE A 308 -13.43 -17.62 -15.79
C PHE A 308 -13.89 -17.19 -17.18
N SER A 309 -14.93 -17.81 -17.75
CA SER A 309 -15.47 -17.36 -19.04
C SER A 309 -15.86 -15.87 -18.94
N GLY A 310 -15.09 -15.00 -19.59
CA GLY A 310 -15.23 -13.53 -19.50
C GLY A 310 -14.10 -12.77 -18.79
N LYS A 311 -13.15 -13.44 -18.12
CA LYS A 311 -11.85 -12.84 -17.70
C LYS A 311 -10.73 -13.08 -18.70
N TYR A 312 -10.83 -14.19 -19.42
CA TYR A 312 -9.92 -14.58 -20.47
C TYR A 312 -10.73 -14.91 -21.73
N ASP A 313 -10.11 -14.77 -22.90
CA ASP A 313 -10.80 -14.88 -24.19
C ASP A 313 -11.15 -16.35 -24.57
N ARG A 314 -10.67 -17.33 -23.79
CA ARG A 314 -10.79 -18.78 -24.05
C ARG A 314 -11.00 -19.60 -22.76
N GLU A 315 -11.20 -20.91 -22.90
CA GLU A 315 -11.33 -21.82 -21.76
C GLU A 315 -10.05 -21.83 -20.89
N ASP A 316 -10.16 -21.37 -19.64
CA ASP A 316 -9.04 -21.45 -18.70
C ASP A 316 -9.02 -22.78 -17.94
N THR A 317 -7.80 -23.30 -17.74
CA THR A 317 -7.60 -24.45 -16.86
C THR A 317 -7.40 -23.98 -15.43
N PHE A 318 -8.35 -24.32 -14.56
CA PHE A 318 -8.31 -24.01 -13.15
C PHE A 318 -7.56 -25.07 -12.35
N THR A 319 -6.60 -24.66 -11.52
CA THR A 319 -5.80 -25.55 -10.67
C THR A 319 -5.87 -25.10 -9.21
N PHE A 320 -6.25 -26.01 -8.32
CA PHE A 320 -6.09 -25.79 -6.88
C PHE A 320 -4.62 -25.81 -6.50
N ILE A 321 -4.18 -24.82 -5.73
CA ILE A 321 -2.79 -24.73 -5.26
C ILE A 321 -2.72 -25.17 -3.80
N LYS A 322 -3.46 -24.47 -2.92
CA LYS A 322 -3.48 -24.76 -1.49
C LYS A 322 -4.70 -24.18 -0.80
N LYS A 323 -5.01 -24.73 0.37
CA LYS A 323 -5.98 -24.18 1.29
C LYS A 323 -5.30 -23.06 2.09
N LEU A 324 -5.95 -21.90 2.19
CA LEU A 324 -5.49 -20.78 3.01
C LEU A 324 -6.14 -20.82 4.40
N SER A 325 -7.41 -21.23 4.46
CA SER A 325 -8.16 -21.33 5.70
C SER A 325 -9.37 -22.26 5.54
N SER A 326 -10.21 -22.34 6.57
CA SER A 326 -11.53 -22.98 6.48
C SER A 326 -12.45 -22.36 5.43
N THR A 327 -12.29 -21.06 5.18
CA THR A 327 -13.14 -20.26 4.31
C THR A 327 -12.49 -19.87 3.00
N SER A 328 -11.17 -20.06 2.81
CA SER A 328 -10.48 -19.58 1.62
C SER A 328 -9.50 -20.58 1.03
N ILE A 329 -9.45 -20.62 -0.31
CA ILE A 329 -8.51 -21.42 -1.10
C ILE A 329 -7.77 -20.54 -2.11
N LEU A 330 -6.54 -20.95 -2.42
CA LEU A 330 -5.70 -20.37 -3.46
C LEU A 330 -5.72 -21.27 -4.69
N VAL A 331 -5.93 -20.65 -5.84
CA VAL A 331 -6.12 -21.32 -7.12
C VAL A 331 -5.41 -20.54 -8.22
N SER A 332 -5.00 -21.22 -9.28
CA SER A 332 -4.51 -20.58 -10.50
C SER A 332 -5.43 -20.85 -11.67
N ALA A 333 -5.49 -19.90 -12.59
CA ALA A 333 -6.07 -20.09 -13.91
C ALA A 333 -5.02 -19.77 -14.96
N LYS A 334 -4.91 -20.63 -15.96
CA LYS A 334 -4.03 -20.42 -17.10
C LYS A 334 -4.86 -20.25 -18.35
N GLU A 335 -4.59 -19.15 -19.06
CA GLU A 335 -5.10 -18.91 -20.40
C GLU A 335 -4.34 -19.78 -21.41
N ASP A 336 -5.04 -20.66 -22.13
CA ASP A 336 -4.42 -21.52 -23.14
C ASP A 336 -4.30 -20.79 -24.49
N ASN A 337 -3.26 -19.97 -24.61
CA ASN A 337 -3.03 -19.15 -25.80
C ASN A 337 -2.13 -19.80 -26.87
N GLY A 338 -1.65 -21.04 -26.69
CA GLY A 338 -0.79 -21.72 -27.66
C GLY A 338 0.56 -21.05 -27.96
N TYR A 339 0.85 -19.89 -27.35
CA TYR A 339 2.11 -19.14 -27.44
C TYR A 339 2.75 -18.98 -26.05
N ILE A 340 4.07 -18.81 -26.03
CA ILE A 340 5.02 -19.19 -24.96
C ILE A 340 4.96 -18.32 -23.67
N ASN A 341 4.15 -17.26 -23.61
CA ASN A 341 4.09 -16.43 -22.40
C ASN A 341 3.17 -17.07 -21.35
N ASP A 342 3.71 -17.33 -20.15
CA ASP A 342 2.97 -17.88 -19.02
C ASP A 342 1.99 -16.83 -18.46
N ASN A 343 0.74 -16.88 -18.92
CA ASN A 343 -0.35 -16.00 -18.46
C ASN A 343 -1.08 -16.55 -17.23
N THR A 344 -0.41 -17.35 -16.39
CA THR A 344 -1.04 -17.92 -15.18
C THR A 344 -1.40 -16.81 -14.19
N GLY A 345 -2.70 -16.58 -14.00
CA GLY A 345 -3.25 -15.72 -12.96
C GLY A 345 -3.52 -16.50 -11.68
N TYR A 346 -3.30 -15.87 -10.53
CA TYR A 346 -3.58 -16.45 -9.21
C TYR A 346 -4.78 -15.74 -8.58
N PHE A 347 -5.63 -16.54 -7.93
CA PHE A 347 -6.90 -16.07 -7.39
C PHE A 347 -7.17 -16.72 -6.03
N ILE A 348 -7.87 -15.99 -5.18
CA ILE A 348 -8.41 -16.51 -3.94
C ILE A 348 -9.91 -16.58 -4.05
N ILE A 349 -10.44 -17.74 -3.69
CA ILE A 349 -11.88 -17.95 -3.55
C ILE A 349 -12.18 -18.06 -2.07
N SER A 350 -13.00 -17.16 -1.56
CA SER A 350 -13.46 -17.16 -0.16
C SER A 350 -14.96 -17.45 -0.08
N SER A 351 -15.30 -18.47 0.70
CA SER A 351 -16.64 -18.98 0.98
C SER A 351 -17.27 -18.21 2.13
N ILE A 352 -18.47 -17.67 1.88
CA ILE A 352 -19.27 -16.87 2.82
C ILE A 352 -20.62 -17.55 3.05
N LYS A 353 -20.80 -18.17 4.23
CA LYS A 353 -22.05 -18.82 4.61
C LYS A 353 -22.99 -17.87 5.34
N THR A 354 -24.24 -17.77 4.88
CA THR A 354 -25.30 -16.96 5.51
C THR A 354 -26.57 -17.79 5.71
N PRO A 355 -27.56 -17.32 6.51
CA PRO A 355 -28.86 -17.98 6.61
C PRO A 355 -29.60 -18.09 5.26
N LYS A 356 -29.31 -17.18 4.31
CA LYS A 356 -29.95 -17.15 2.99
C LYS A 356 -29.25 -18.06 1.98
N GLY A 357 -27.98 -18.39 2.17
CA GLY A 357 -27.21 -19.23 1.25
C GLY A 357 -25.70 -19.10 1.42
N GLN A 358 -24.99 -19.83 0.59
CA GLN A 358 -23.54 -19.86 0.49
C GLN A 358 -23.10 -18.98 -0.69
N PHE A 359 -22.13 -18.08 -0.48
CA PHE A 359 -21.60 -17.14 -1.48
C PHE A 359 -20.10 -17.29 -1.64
N TYR A 360 -19.54 -16.78 -2.74
CA TYR A 360 -18.12 -16.89 -3.03
C TYR A 360 -17.54 -15.55 -3.51
N LEU A 361 -16.46 -15.12 -2.85
CA LEU A 361 -15.70 -13.93 -3.20
C LEU A 361 -14.42 -14.36 -3.92
N ILE A 362 -14.25 -13.92 -5.17
CA ILE A 362 -13.04 -14.19 -5.96
C ILE A 362 -12.24 -12.91 -6.08
N SER A 363 -10.95 -12.96 -5.77
CA SER A 363 -10.06 -11.82 -6.00
C SER A 363 -8.74 -12.30 -6.55
N ARG A 364 -8.10 -11.45 -7.38
CA ARG A 364 -6.72 -11.68 -7.79
C ARG A 364 -5.80 -11.62 -6.56
N THR A 365 -4.73 -12.38 -6.61
CA THR A 365 -3.71 -12.43 -5.57
C THR A 365 -2.36 -12.79 -6.20
N ASN A 366 -1.31 -12.87 -5.38
CA ASN A 366 -0.04 -13.44 -5.78
C ASN A 366 -0.02 -14.98 -5.76
N ARG A 367 1.05 -15.56 -6.30
CA ARG A 367 1.29 -17.02 -6.37
C ARG A 367 1.20 -17.73 -5.02
N ASP A 368 1.49 -17.02 -3.94
CA ASP A 368 1.54 -17.58 -2.60
C ASP A 368 0.25 -17.35 -1.80
N GLY A 369 -0.69 -16.57 -2.32
CA GLY A 369 -1.94 -16.22 -1.63
C GLY A 369 -1.71 -15.56 -0.27
N ASN A 370 -0.65 -14.77 -0.14
CA ASN A 370 -0.18 -14.21 1.14
C ASN A 370 -0.07 -12.67 1.13
N ASP A 371 -0.82 -12.01 0.24
CA ASP A 371 -0.95 -10.55 0.22
C ASP A 371 -2.11 -10.05 1.11
N VAL A 372 -2.27 -8.73 1.21
CA VAL A 372 -3.31 -8.16 2.09
C VAL A 372 -4.72 -8.45 1.59
N THR A 373 -4.93 -8.51 0.27
CA THR A 373 -6.23 -8.84 -0.32
C THR A 373 -6.64 -10.27 0.05
N ALA A 374 -5.70 -11.22 -0.01
CA ALA A 374 -5.87 -12.59 0.44
C ALA A 374 -6.36 -12.69 1.90
N LEU A 375 -5.58 -12.09 2.81
CA LEU A 375 -5.81 -12.16 4.25
C LEU A 375 -7.13 -11.52 4.65
N MET A 376 -7.45 -10.39 4.02
CA MET A 376 -8.63 -9.61 4.32
C MET A 376 -9.89 -10.23 3.73
N ASN A 377 -9.83 -10.85 2.54
CA ASN A 377 -10.95 -11.64 2.01
C ASN A 377 -11.30 -12.81 2.93
N ASP A 378 -10.29 -13.52 3.43
CA ASP A 378 -10.49 -14.59 4.40
C ASP A 378 -11.11 -14.05 5.70
N TYR A 379 -10.54 -12.99 6.27
CA TYR A 379 -11.06 -12.34 7.47
C TYR A 379 -12.50 -11.85 7.28
N PHE A 380 -12.77 -11.15 6.18
CA PHE A 380 -14.11 -10.67 5.86
C PHE A 380 -15.08 -11.84 5.80
N SER A 381 -14.74 -12.93 5.12
CA SER A 381 -15.60 -14.10 5.01
C SER A 381 -15.93 -14.76 6.35
N LYS A 382 -14.96 -14.80 7.28
CA LYS A 382 -15.15 -15.31 8.65
C LYS A 382 -15.99 -14.41 9.54
N HIS A 383 -15.84 -13.09 9.40
CA HIS A 383 -16.40 -12.11 10.34
C HIS A 383 -17.57 -11.31 9.78
N LEU A 384 -17.96 -11.56 8.54
CA LEU A 384 -19.10 -10.93 7.93
C LEU A 384 -20.37 -11.25 8.71
N LYS A 385 -20.91 -10.21 9.35
CA LYS A 385 -22.23 -10.25 9.99
C LYS A 385 -23.24 -9.61 9.04
N ILE A 386 -24.08 -10.43 8.44
CA ILE A 386 -25.22 -9.98 7.63
C ILE A 386 -26.53 -10.33 8.31
#